data_AF-A0A1Z5K9N1-F1
#
_entry.id   AF-A0A1Z5K9N1-F1
#
_cell.length_a   1.000
_cell.length_b   1.000
_cell.length_c   1.000
_cell.angle_alpha   90.00
_cell.angle_beta   90.00
_cell.angle_gamma   90.00
#
_symmetry.space_group_name_H-M   'P 1'
#
loop_
_entity.id
_entity.type
_entity.pdbx_description
1 polymer ?
#
loop_
_entity_poly.entity_id
_entity_poly.type
_entity_poly.pdbx_seq_one_letter_code
_entity_poly.pdbx_strand_id
1 'polypeptide(L)'
;MKGFRFLLLIGVSFVHFEAVTCQTNHPAASKPQRGKTLSSPILAHDLYQAYRELQSEYQTKAAKGDWKLLYEKEGVEVCLLQHPEDPTCPYVRMKGIFPVPVEECWNFLSLSNWDTSMPKMDPFYEGVSLHGSYQHDQVRMILCRKRTKRLLAFGKRDLVFLSVQDEPLSDGTWVSGTLSVKTDLVPRQPGYTRAFQDSIAFYKPLQENTQTELTIMCRIDLNDSAEDGTGGFIPMWLYVKTIGKTGAQSVIRMRNALLQEKCNRDDKQSSA
;
A
#
# COMPACT_ATOMS: atom_id res chain seq x y z
N MET A 1 -40.04 12.95 -7.64
CA MET A 1 -38.87 13.81 -7.91
C MET A 1 -37.63 13.04 -7.47
N LYS A 2 -37.05 12.23 -8.37
CA LYS A 2 -35.85 12.54 -9.18
C LYS A 2 -34.66 13.03 -8.35
N GLY A 3 -33.72 12.13 -8.11
CA GLY A 3 -32.36 12.39 -7.66
C GLY A 3 -31.44 11.32 -8.24
N PHE A 4 -31.10 11.51 -9.51
CA PHE A 4 -30.24 10.65 -10.33
C PHE A 4 -28.87 10.43 -9.64
N ARG A 5 -28.49 9.18 -9.39
CA ARG A 5 -27.15 8.81 -8.94
C ARG A 5 -26.22 8.74 -10.15
N PHE A 6 -25.23 9.63 -10.18
CA PHE A 6 -24.16 9.65 -11.16
C PHE A 6 -23.22 8.46 -10.90
N LEU A 7 -23.43 7.38 -11.65
CA LEU A 7 -22.49 6.26 -11.78
C LEU A 7 -21.44 6.69 -12.81
N LEU A 8 -20.27 7.15 -12.36
CA LEU A 8 -19.11 7.26 -13.22
C LEU A 8 -18.55 5.86 -13.44
N LEU A 9 -19.17 5.15 -14.39
CA LEU A 9 -18.62 3.96 -15.04
C LEU A 9 -17.26 4.34 -15.63
N ILE A 10 -16.21 3.70 -15.14
CA ILE A 10 -15.01 3.51 -15.93
C ILE A 10 -15.45 2.66 -17.12
N GLY A 11 -15.53 3.30 -18.29
CA GLY A 11 -15.74 2.64 -19.57
C GLY A 11 -14.65 1.61 -19.80
N VAL A 12 -14.93 0.37 -19.44
CA VAL A 12 -14.34 -0.80 -20.05
C VAL A 12 -15.31 -1.16 -21.17
N SER A 13 -14.95 -0.80 -22.40
CA SER A 13 -15.63 -1.32 -23.58
C SER A 13 -15.59 -2.84 -23.48
N PHE A 14 -16.75 -3.47 -23.36
CA PHE A 14 -16.91 -4.92 -23.48
C PHE A 14 -16.57 -5.30 -24.93
N VAL A 15 -15.31 -5.63 -25.17
CA VAL A 15 -14.96 -6.52 -26.27
C VAL A 15 -15.39 -7.90 -25.82
N HIS A 16 -16.35 -8.50 -26.53
CA HIS A 16 -16.65 -9.92 -26.44
C HIS A 16 -15.35 -10.68 -26.72
N PHE A 17 -14.71 -11.19 -25.67
CA PHE A 17 -13.54 -12.06 -25.80
C PHE A 17 -14.04 -13.49 -25.68
N GLU A 18 -14.02 -14.21 -26.79
CA GLU A 18 -14.05 -15.67 -26.76
C GLU A 18 -12.86 -16.14 -25.92
N ALA A 19 -13.14 -17.00 -24.95
CA ALA A 19 -12.13 -17.62 -24.11
C ALA A 19 -11.28 -18.56 -24.97
N VAL A 20 -10.15 -18.07 -25.47
CA VAL A 20 -9.10 -18.93 -26.01
C VAL A 20 -8.44 -19.60 -24.81
N THR A 21 -8.85 -20.83 -24.51
CA THR A 21 -8.15 -21.70 -23.57
C THR A 21 -6.84 -22.16 -24.19
N CYS A 22 -5.79 -21.36 -24.03
CA CYS A 22 -4.44 -21.82 -24.28
C CYS A 22 -3.97 -22.60 -23.04
N GLN A 23 -4.17 -23.92 -23.07
CA GLN A 23 -3.51 -24.82 -22.12
C GLN A 23 -2.04 -24.91 -22.49
N THR A 24 -1.22 -24.01 -21.94
CA THR A 24 0.22 -24.23 -21.89
C THR A 24 0.54 -25.03 -20.63
N ASN A 25 0.87 -26.31 -20.83
CA ASN A 25 1.50 -27.15 -19.82
C ASN A 25 2.91 -26.62 -19.53
N HIS A 26 3.01 -25.53 -18.79
CA HIS A 26 4.25 -25.16 -18.12
C HIS A 26 4.29 -25.88 -16.76
N PRO A 27 5.40 -26.51 -16.38
CA PRO A 27 5.58 -26.95 -15.00
C PRO A 27 5.36 -25.74 -14.11
N ALA A 28 4.47 -25.88 -13.12
CA ALA A 28 4.12 -24.80 -12.21
C ALA A 28 5.40 -24.30 -11.53
N ALA A 29 5.93 -23.17 -12.00
CA ALA A 29 7.02 -22.49 -11.33
C ALA A 29 6.60 -22.32 -9.86
N SER A 30 7.45 -22.76 -8.93
CA SER A 30 7.18 -22.60 -7.51
C SER A 30 6.93 -21.12 -7.25
N LYS A 31 5.73 -20.78 -6.76
CA LYS A 31 5.40 -19.40 -6.44
C LYS A 31 6.45 -18.88 -5.44
N PRO A 32 7.02 -17.67 -5.65
CA PRO A 32 7.98 -17.12 -4.73
C PRO A 32 7.37 -17.03 -3.33
N GLN A 33 8.12 -17.45 -2.31
CA GLN A 33 7.66 -17.31 -0.93
C GLN A 33 7.58 -15.83 -0.57
N ARG A 34 6.38 -15.37 -0.20
CA ARG A 34 6.12 -13.99 0.23
C ARG A 34 6.09 -13.84 1.74
N GLY A 35 6.52 -12.66 2.21
CA GLY A 35 6.51 -12.25 3.60
C GLY A 35 7.58 -12.94 4.45
N LYS A 36 7.99 -12.27 5.53
CA LYS A 36 8.93 -12.84 6.50
C LYS A 36 8.20 -13.85 7.39
N THR A 37 8.68 -15.08 7.44
CA THR A 37 8.22 -16.05 8.44
C THR A 37 8.78 -15.66 9.80
N LEU A 38 7.91 -15.51 10.79
CA LEU A 38 8.28 -15.20 12.17
C LEU A 38 8.14 -16.44 13.03
N SER A 39 9.23 -16.82 13.70
CA SER A 39 9.24 -17.90 14.68
C SER A 39 8.55 -17.46 15.98
N SER A 40 8.04 -18.43 16.75
CA SER A 40 7.55 -18.20 18.10
C SER A 40 8.63 -18.59 19.12
N PRO A 41 8.96 -17.75 20.11
CA PRO A 41 8.42 -16.41 20.36
C PRO A 41 8.95 -15.38 19.34
N ILE A 42 8.14 -14.35 19.05
CA ILE A 42 8.54 -13.26 18.15
C ILE A 42 9.50 -12.33 18.90
N LEU A 43 10.73 -12.20 18.40
CA LEU A 43 11.74 -11.30 18.94
C LEU A 43 11.74 -9.96 18.19
N ALA A 44 11.76 -8.84 18.93
CA ALA A 44 11.76 -7.50 18.34
C ALA A 44 12.98 -7.25 17.42
N HIS A 45 14.12 -7.86 17.74
CA HIS A 45 15.34 -7.80 16.93
C HIS A 45 15.14 -8.40 15.52
N ASP A 46 14.49 -9.56 15.42
CA ASP A 46 14.25 -10.23 14.14
C ASP A 46 13.32 -9.41 13.24
N LEU A 47 12.32 -8.77 13.84
CA LEU A 47 11.41 -7.85 13.14
C LEU A 47 12.17 -6.62 12.62
N TYR A 48 13.02 -6.04 13.46
CA TYR A 48 13.83 -4.89 13.12
C TYR A 48 14.80 -5.21 11.98
N GLN A 49 15.51 -6.34 12.05
CA GLN A 49 16.42 -6.78 10.99
C GLN A 49 15.67 -6.98 9.67
N ALA A 50 14.51 -7.65 9.69
CA ALA A 50 13.71 -7.87 8.49
C ALA A 50 13.21 -6.54 7.87
N TYR A 51 12.86 -5.56 8.70
CA TYR A 51 12.52 -4.22 8.22
C TYR A 51 13.74 -3.48 7.62
N ARG A 52 14.92 -3.55 8.24
CA ARG A 52 16.14 -2.92 7.71
C ARG A 52 16.57 -3.53 6.37
N GLU A 53 16.44 -4.83 6.20
CA GLU A 53 16.63 -5.53 4.91
C GLU A 53 15.70 -4.94 3.83
N LEU A 54 14.40 -4.85 4.13
CA LEU A 54 13.39 -4.27 3.23
C LEU A 54 13.68 -2.80 2.90
N GLN A 55 14.02 -2.00 3.91
CA GLN A 55 14.32 -0.58 3.75
C GLN A 55 15.53 -0.37 2.84
N SER A 56 16.62 -1.13 3.06
CA SER A 56 17.84 -1.05 2.25
C SER A 56 17.59 -1.42 0.78
N GLU A 57 16.80 -2.47 0.55
CA GLU A 57 16.36 -2.86 -0.78
C GLU A 57 15.60 -1.72 -1.46
N TYR A 58 14.57 -1.18 -0.81
CA TYR A 58 13.70 -0.15 -1.38
C TYR A 58 14.44 1.17 -1.62
N GLN A 59 15.33 1.58 -0.72
CA GLN A 59 16.20 2.74 -0.93
C GLN A 59 17.11 2.55 -2.15
N THR A 60 17.70 1.37 -2.31
CA THR A 60 18.52 1.04 -3.49
C THR A 60 17.70 1.13 -4.78
N LYS A 61 16.48 0.58 -4.80
CA LYS A 61 15.58 0.67 -5.95
C LYS A 61 15.11 2.10 -6.22
N ALA A 62 14.87 2.89 -5.17
CA ALA A 62 14.49 4.30 -5.31
C ALA A 62 15.58 5.10 -6.05
N ALA A 63 16.84 4.86 -5.70
CA ALA A 63 17.99 5.58 -6.24
C ALA A 63 18.46 5.09 -7.62
N LYS A 64 18.38 3.78 -7.89
CA LYS A 64 19.02 3.15 -9.06
C LYS A 64 18.06 2.44 -10.02
N GLY A 65 16.76 2.39 -9.70
CA GLY A 65 15.78 1.69 -10.52
C GLY A 65 15.54 2.37 -11.87
N ASP A 66 15.45 1.57 -12.93
CA ASP A 66 14.95 2.04 -14.23
C ASP A 66 13.42 2.08 -14.22
N TRP A 67 12.88 3.15 -13.61
CA TRP A 67 11.46 3.32 -13.36
C TRP A 67 10.70 3.71 -14.63
N LYS A 68 9.77 2.86 -15.05
CA LYS A 68 8.85 3.17 -16.16
C LYS A 68 7.63 3.94 -15.65
N LEU A 69 7.40 5.13 -16.17
CA LEU A 69 6.16 5.86 -15.91
C LEU A 69 4.94 5.08 -16.45
N LEU A 70 3.96 4.81 -15.59
CA LEU A 70 2.69 4.19 -15.96
C LEU A 70 1.58 5.22 -16.14
N TYR A 71 1.56 6.22 -15.26
CA TYR A 71 0.50 7.21 -15.22
C TYR A 71 0.97 8.47 -14.51
N GLU A 72 0.54 9.63 -14.98
CA GLU A 72 0.77 10.91 -14.34
C GLU A 72 -0.53 11.71 -14.39
N LYS A 73 -0.93 12.30 -13.27
CA LYS A 73 -2.09 13.20 -13.22
C LYS A 73 -1.97 14.15 -12.04
N GLU A 74 -2.26 15.44 -12.28
CA GLU A 74 -2.29 16.48 -11.26
C GLU A 74 -1.00 16.51 -10.40
N GLY A 75 0.18 16.33 -11.00
CA GLY A 75 1.47 16.31 -10.29
C GLY A 75 1.69 15.07 -9.40
N VAL A 76 0.88 14.02 -9.58
CA VAL A 76 1.11 12.70 -9.00
C VAL A 76 1.58 11.74 -10.08
N GLU A 77 2.72 11.14 -9.86
CA GLU A 77 3.35 10.16 -10.75
C GLU A 77 3.20 8.75 -10.18
N VAL A 78 2.94 7.78 -11.05
CA VAL A 78 3.00 6.36 -10.72
C VAL A 78 3.93 5.67 -11.70
N CYS A 79 5.03 5.14 -11.18
CA CYS A 79 6.03 4.40 -11.92
C CYS A 79 6.02 2.93 -11.52
N LEU A 80 6.54 2.09 -12.40
CA LEU A 80 6.72 0.66 -12.20
C LEU A 80 8.16 0.28 -12.46
N LEU A 81 8.69 -0.60 -11.62
CA LEU A 81 9.97 -1.26 -11.82
C LEU A 81 9.75 -2.78 -11.76
N GLN A 82 10.14 -3.47 -12.82
CA GLN A 82 9.98 -4.92 -12.90
C GLN A 82 10.90 -5.61 -11.88
N HIS A 83 10.37 -6.61 -11.17
CA HIS A 83 11.23 -7.47 -10.35
C HIS A 83 11.84 -8.57 -11.24
N PRO A 84 13.18 -8.75 -11.23
CA PRO A 84 13.87 -9.63 -12.17
C PRO A 84 13.42 -11.10 -12.03
N GLU A 85 13.25 -11.56 -10.80
CA GLU A 85 12.87 -12.95 -10.50
C GLU A 85 11.37 -13.14 -10.29
N ASP A 86 10.59 -12.06 -10.40
CA ASP A 86 9.17 -12.10 -10.06
C ASP A 86 8.36 -11.06 -10.86
N PRO A 87 8.15 -11.33 -12.15
CA PRO A 87 7.51 -10.38 -13.03
C PRO A 87 6.03 -10.12 -12.70
N THR A 88 5.44 -10.94 -11.83
CA THR A 88 4.02 -10.86 -11.45
C THR A 88 3.75 -9.90 -10.30
N CYS A 89 4.76 -9.55 -9.51
CA CYS A 89 4.65 -8.60 -8.40
C CYS A 89 5.77 -7.54 -8.50
N PRO A 90 5.65 -6.60 -9.46
CA PRO A 90 6.62 -5.54 -9.67
C PRO A 90 6.58 -4.53 -8.52
N TYR A 91 7.64 -3.72 -8.41
CA TYR A 91 7.62 -2.54 -7.56
C TYR A 91 6.79 -1.46 -8.22
N VAL A 92 6.02 -0.76 -7.40
CA VAL A 92 5.27 0.42 -7.80
C VAL A 92 5.74 1.58 -6.94
N ARG A 93 6.03 2.72 -7.57
CA ARG A 93 6.37 3.97 -6.89
C ARG A 93 5.29 4.99 -7.20
N MET A 94 4.66 5.52 -6.17
CA MET A 94 3.73 6.63 -6.25
C MET A 94 4.40 7.85 -5.63
N LYS A 95 4.43 8.98 -6.34
CA LYS A 95 5.12 10.19 -5.92
C LYS A 95 4.24 11.41 -6.13
N GLY A 96 4.23 12.36 -5.20
CA GLY A 96 3.55 13.64 -5.36
C GLY A 96 3.90 14.67 -4.29
N ILE A 97 3.60 15.94 -4.57
CA ILE A 97 3.78 17.05 -3.63
C ILE A 97 2.45 17.36 -2.95
N PHE A 98 2.49 17.46 -1.62
CA PHE A 98 1.39 17.71 -0.72
C PHE A 98 1.57 19.09 -0.09
N PRO A 99 0.56 19.98 -0.14
CA PRO A 99 0.67 21.36 0.35
C PRO A 99 0.42 21.47 1.87
N VAL A 100 0.98 20.51 2.62
CA VAL A 100 0.93 20.42 4.09
C VAL A 100 2.29 19.98 4.63
N PRO A 101 2.61 20.29 5.90
CA PRO A 101 3.80 19.78 6.59
C PRO A 101 3.88 18.26 6.67
N VAL A 102 5.08 17.74 6.93
CA VAL A 102 5.36 16.29 7.02
C VAL A 102 4.48 15.62 8.07
N GLU A 103 4.27 16.29 9.21
CA GLU A 103 3.50 15.81 10.33
C GLU A 103 2.04 15.51 9.94
N GLU A 104 1.45 16.31 9.06
CA GLU A 104 0.07 16.10 8.61
C GLU A 104 -0.04 14.89 7.69
N CYS A 105 0.91 14.73 6.75
CA CYS A 105 0.97 13.56 5.89
C CYS A 105 1.22 12.28 6.70
N TRP A 106 2.16 12.34 7.65
CA TRP A 106 2.48 11.26 8.57
C TRP A 106 1.27 10.84 9.40
N ASN A 107 0.59 11.82 10.00
CA ASN A 107 -0.59 11.58 10.82
C ASN A 107 -1.72 10.96 9.99
N PHE A 108 -1.93 11.39 8.74
CA PHE A 108 -2.92 10.79 7.86
C PHE A 108 -2.68 9.29 7.65
N LEU A 109 -1.41 8.88 7.47
CA LEU A 109 -1.02 7.48 7.24
C LEU A 109 -0.68 6.71 8.52
N SER A 110 -0.80 7.32 9.70
CA SER A 110 -0.61 6.64 10.98
C SER A 110 -1.76 5.66 11.27
N LEU A 111 -1.43 4.46 11.74
CA LEU A 111 -2.39 3.38 12.01
C LEU A 111 -3.56 3.82 12.91
N SER A 112 -3.29 4.68 13.90
CA SER A 112 -4.30 5.20 14.82
C SER A 112 -5.41 6.00 14.14
N ASN A 113 -5.14 6.53 12.95
CA ASN A 113 -6.07 7.37 12.20
C ASN A 113 -6.74 6.62 11.05
N TRP A 114 -6.30 5.39 10.73
CA TRP A 114 -6.73 4.70 9.51
C TRP A 114 -8.24 4.50 9.40
N ASP A 115 -8.96 4.29 10.50
CA ASP A 115 -10.42 4.15 10.44
C ASP A 115 -11.13 5.41 9.90
N THR A 116 -10.49 6.58 10.04
CA THR A 116 -11.02 7.87 9.56
C THR A 116 -10.35 8.35 8.27
N SER A 117 -9.04 8.17 8.13
CA SER A 117 -8.26 8.68 7.01
C SER A 117 -8.23 7.72 5.82
N MET A 118 -8.04 6.41 6.07
CA MET A 118 -7.83 5.42 5.02
C MET A 118 -9.03 5.27 4.07
N PRO A 119 -10.31 5.33 4.51
CA PRO A 119 -11.46 5.34 3.60
C PRO A 119 -11.44 6.48 2.57
N LYS A 120 -10.80 7.62 2.89
CA LYS A 120 -10.69 8.76 1.97
C LYS A 120 -9.71 8.44 0.83
N MET A 121 -8.65 7.67 1.11
CA MET A 121 -7.60 7.29 0.15
C MET A 121 -7.91 5.96 -0.58
N ASP A 122 -8.28 4.92 0.16
CA ASP A 122 -8.49 3.55 -0.32
C ASP A 122 -9.98 3.17 -0.21
N PRO A 123 -10.74 3.16 -1.33
CA PRO A 123 -12.16 2.83 -1.32
C PRO A 123 -12.45 1.38 -0.91
N PHE A 124 -11.44 0.51 -0.95
CA PHE A 124 -11.55 -0.89 -0.57
C PHE A 124 -11.21 -1.13 0.89
N TYR A 125 -10.78 -0.11 1.64
CA TYR A 125 -10.55 -0.25 3.07
C TYR A 125 -11.81 -0.73 3.79
N GLU A 126 -11.64 -1.78 4.61
CA GLU A 126 -12.70 -2.32 5.47
C GLU A 126 -12.38 -2.11 6.96
N GLY A 127 -11.12 -2.19 7.35
CA GLY A 127 -10.70 -1.92 8.74
C GLY A 127 -9.30 -2.45 9.03
N VAL A 128 -8.77 -2.08 10.19
CA VAL A 128 -7.48 -2.56 10.72
C VAL A 128 -7.65 -3.11 12.14
N SER A 129 -6.92 -4.17 12.49
CA SER A 129 -6.82 -4.68 13.86
C SER A 129 -5.37 -4.82 14.29
N LEU A 130 -5.07 -4.49 15.54
CA LEU A 130 -3.73 -4.53 16.12
C LEU A 130 -3.57 -5.80 16.95
N HIS A 131 -2.43 -6.48 16.81
CA HIS A 131 -2.18 -7.80 17.40
C HIS A 131 -0.90 -7.85 18.25
N GLY A 132 -0.05 -6.84 18.17
CA GLY A 132 1.15 -6.74 19.01
C GLY A 132 1.90 -5.45 18.77
N SER A 133 2.61 -4.98 19.79
CA SER A 133 3.52 -3.83 19.70
C SER A 133 4.90 -4.26 20.12
N TYR A 134 5.89 -3.90 19.32
CA TYR A 134 7.30 -4.24 19.50
C TYR A 134 8.11 -2.96 19.34
N GLN A 135 9.23 -2.90 20.04
CA GLN A 135 10.17 -1.81 19.95
C GLN A 135 11.58 -2.37 19.95
N HIS A 136 12.42 -1.85 19.07
CA HIS A 136 13.86 -2.10 19.05
C HIS A 136 14.53 -0.77 18.76
N ASP A 137 15.45 -0.34 19.62
CA ASP A 137 16.01 1.02 19.62
C ASP A 137 14.87 2.07 19.67
N GLN A 138 14.85 3.05 18.76
CA GLN A 138 13.75 4.01 18.63
C GLN A 138 12.72 3.63 17.55
N VAL A 139 12.86 2.45 16.94
CA VAL A 139 11.93 1.98 15.91
C VAL A 139 10.75 1.26 16.54
N ARG A 140 9.55 1.78 16.26
CA ARG A 140 8.28 1.22 16.72
C ARG A 140 7.67 0.34 15.64
N MET A 141 7.31 -0.89 16.00
CA MET A 141 6.73 -1.87 15.09
C MET A 141 5.42 -2.41 15.65
N ILE A 142 4.35 -2.35 14.87
CA ILE A 142 3.02 -2.82 15.27
C ILE A 142 2.58 -3.94 14.33
N LEU A 143 2.38 -5.14 14.87
CA LEU A 143 1.78 -6.25 14.14
C LEU A 143 0.29 -5.97 13.98
N CYS A 144 -0.17 -5.94 12.73
CA CYS A 144 -1.56 -5.62 12.43
C CYS A 144 -2.10 -6.44 11.27
N ARG A 145 -3.44 -6.50 11.20
CA ARG A 145 -4.19 -7.06 10.07
C ARG A 145 -5.00 -5.95 9.43
N LYS A 146 -4.78 -5.66 8.14
CA LYS A 146 -5.67 -4.83 7.32
C LYS A 146 -6.66 -5.74 6.59
N ARG A 147 -7.92 -5.34 6.52
CA ARG A 147 -8.97 -6.00 5.74
C ARG A 147 -9.42 -5.11 4.59
N THR A 148 -9.72 -5.73 3.46
CA THR A 148 -10.27 -5.05 2.29
C THR A 148 -11.57 -5.68 1.83
N LYS A 149 -12.47 -4.82 1.34
CA LYS A 149 -13.70 -5.18 0.65
C LYS A 149 -13.39 -5.95 -0.65
N ARG A 150 -14.45 -6.50 -1.26
CA ARG A 150 -14.36 -7.14 -2.57
C ARG A 150 -13.76 -6.18 -3.61
N LEU A 151 -12.81 -6.69 -4.38
CA LEU A 151 -12.23 -6.00 -5.53
C LEU A 151 -13.01 -6.47 -6.77
N LEU A 152 -13.97 -5.67 -7.25
CA LEU A 152 -14.86 -6.07 -8.35
C LEU A 152 -15.57 -7.41 -8.03
N ALA A 153 -15.45 -8.42 -8.91
CA ALA A 153 -15.99 -9.75 -8.72
C ALA A 153 -15.15 -10.62 -7.77
N PHE A 154 -13.94 -10.18 -7.40
CA PHE A 154 -13.02 -10.97 -6.61
C PHE A 154 -13.31 -10.81 -5.09
N GLY A 155 -13.03 -11.86 -4.31
CA GLY A 155 -13.33 -11.94 -2.87
C GLY A 155 -12.69 -10.87 -1.97
N LYS A 156 -12.86 -10.97 -0.65
CA LYS A 156 -12.19 -10.04 0.29
C LYS A 156 -10.73 -10.43 0.50
N ARG A 157 -9.87 -9.49 0.92
CA ARG A 157 -8.46 -9.76 1.25
C ARG A 157 -8.11 -9.32 2.66
N ASP A 158 -7.29 -10.12 3.32
CA ASP A 158 -6.60 -9.70 4.54
C ASP A 158 -5.09 -9.60 4.27
N LEU A 159 -4.45 -8.63 4.92
CA LEU A 159 -3.01 -8.43 4.87
C LEU A 159 -2.52 -8.44 6.30
N VAL A 160 -1.54 -9.28 6.60
CA VAL A 160 -0.89 -9.33 7.92
C VAL A 160 0.54 -8.83 7.76
N PHE A 161 0.84 -7.74 8.45
CA PHE A 161 2.09 -7.02 8.29
C PHE A 161 2.49 -6.32 9.60
N LEU A 162 3.78 -6.01 9.69
CA LEU A 162 4.31 -5.04 10.63
C LEU A 162 4.17 -3.65 10.02
N SER A 163 3.48 -2.74 10.69
CA SER A 163 3.61 -1.32 10.42
C SER A 163 4.78 -0.78 11.22
N VAL A 164 5.69 -0.08 10.55
CA VAL A 164 6.94 0.41 11.14
C VAL A 164 6.97 1.93 11.08
N GLN A 165 7.26 2.54 12.23
CA GLN A 165 7.57 3.95 12.37
C GLN A 165 9.06 4.04 12.73
N ASP A 166 9.84 4.65 11.85
CA ASP A 166 11.29 4.73 11.96
C ASP A 166 11.73 6.17 12.30
N GLU A 167 13.01 6.32 12.61
CA GLU A 167 13.62 7.63 12.82
C GLU A 167 13.71 8.40 11.49
N PRO A 168 13.61 9.74 11.52
CA PRO A 168 13.92 10.56 10.34
C PRO A 168 15.36 10.33 9.85
N LEU A 169 15.54 10.39 8.52
CA LEU A 169 16.85 10.36 7.88
C LEU A 169 17.65 11.64 8.21
N SER A 170 18.95 11.63 7.91
CA SER A 170 19.85 12.76 8.16
C SER A 170 19.46 14.04 7.42
N ASP A 171 18.68 13.95 6.34
CA ASP A 171 18.14 15.10 5.59
C ASP A 171 16.78 15.59 6.11
N GLY A 172 16.30 15.02 7.22
CA GLY A 172 15.00 15.33 7.82
C GLY A 172 13.82 14.59 7.19
N THR A 173 14.03 13.70 6.22
CA THR A 173 12.97 12.88 5.62
C THR A 173 12.45 11.85 6.63
N TRP A 174 11.14 11.85 6.91
CA TRP A 174 10.55 10.82 7.78
C TRP A 174 10.33 9.54 6.97
N VAL A 175 10.40 8.39 7.64
CA VAL A 175 10.26 7.09 6.98
C VAL A 175 9.31 6.18 7.76
N SER A 176 8.38 5.57 7.04
CA SER A 176 7.53 4.51 7.58
C SER A 176 7.53 3.32 6.63
N GLY A 177 7.24 2.12 7.15
CA GLY A 177 7.18 0.92 6.33
C GLY A 177 6.03 0.00 6.68
N THR A 178 5.73 -0.90 5.74
CA THR A 178 4.95 -2.11 6.01
C THR A 178 5.73 -3.32 5.54
N LEU A 179 5.91 -4.31 6.41
CA LEU A 179 6.53 -5.59 6.08
C LEU A 179 5.51 -6.70 6.30
N SER A 180 5.12 -7.41 5.24
CA SER A 180 4.24 -8.58 5.35
C SER A 180 4.92 -9.72 6.09
N VAL A 181 4.17 -10.36 6.98
CA VAL A 181 4.69 -11.43 7.84
C VAL A 181 3.77 -12.64 7.86
N LYS A 182 4.37 -13.79 8.13
CA LYS A 182 3.68 -15.06 8.38
C LYS A 182 3.92 -15.45 9.84
N THR A 183 2.84 -15.59 10.59
CA THR A 183 2.87 -15.91 12.03
C THR A 183 1.57 -16.58 12.45
N ASP A 184 1.66 -17.51 13.39
CA ASP A 184 0.49 -18.20 13.97
C ASP A 184 -0.31 -17.31 14.93
N LEU A 185 0.27 -16.18 15.40
CA LEU A 185 -0.45 -15.21 16.25
C LEU A 185 -1.61 -14.54 15.52
N VAL A 186 -1.52 -14.42 14.20
CA VAL A 186 -2.54 -13.81 13.36
C VAL A 186 -2.84 -14.79 12.24
N PRO A 187 -3.66 -15.83 12.53
CA PRO A 187 -3.96 -16.88 11.56
C PRO A 187 -4.68 -16.31 10.33
N ARG A 188 -5.03 -17.16 9.38
CA ARG A 188 -5.91 -16.73 8.29
C ARG A 188 -7.29 -16.37 8.84
N GLN A 189 -8.07 -15.64 8.04
CA GLN A 189 -9.41 -15.22 8.41
C GLN A 189 -10.43 -15.86 7.49
N PRO A 190 -11.45 -16.56 8.02
CA PRO A 190 -12.50 -17.15 7.20
C PRO A 190 -13.18 -16.11 6.30
N GLY A 191 -13.32 -16.44 5.02
CA GLY A 191 -13.92 -15.57 4.00
C GLY A 191 -12.97 -14.53 3.38
N TYR A 192 -11.69 -14.54 3.74
CA TYR A 192 -10.66 -13.66 3.18
C TYR A 192 -9.54 -14.48 2.51
N THR A 193 -9.07 -14.00 1.37
CA THR A 193 -7.81 -14.47 0.76
C THR A 193 -6.65 -13.66 1.33
N ARG A 194 -5.57 -14.33 1.77
CA ARG A 194 -4.36 -13.62 2.22
C ARG A 194 -3.72 -12.91 1.04
N ALA A 195 -3.37 -11.65 1.26
CA ALA A 195 -2.57 -10.86 0.36
C ALA A 195 -1.29 -10.42 1.05
N PHE A 196 -0.29 -10.11 0.22
CA PHE A 196 1.00 -9.61 0.60
C PHE A 196 1.10 -8.14 0.17
N GLN A 197 1.62 -7.32 1.07
CA GLN A 197 1.99 -5.93 0.80
C GLN A 197 3.25 -5.58 1.60
N ASP A 198 4.31 -5.30 0.87
CA ASP A 198 5.47 -4.62 1.40
C ASP A 198 5.47 -3.18 0.89
N SER A 199 5.86 -2.23 1.74
CA SER A 199 5.99 -0.84 1.33
C SER A 199 6.96 -0.05 2.20
N ILE A 200 7.53 1.00 1.62
CA ILE A 200 8.26 2.07 2.32
C ILE A 200 7.69 3.39 1.82
N ALA A 201 7.39 4.29 2.75
CA ALA A 201 6.98 5.66 2.46
C ALA A 201 8.00 6.65 3.01
N PHE A 202 8.40 7.60 2.15
CA PHE A 202 9.29 8.70 2.46
C PHE A 202 8.48 10.00 2.47
N TYR A 203 8.62 10.78 3.53
CA TYR A 203 7.97 12.07 3.72
C TYR A 203 9.06 13.13 3.80
N LYS A 204 9.37 13.73 2.65
CA LYS A 204 10.46 14.70 2.56
C LYS A 204 9.92 16.12 2.76
N PRO A 205 10.40 16.88 3.77
CA PRO A 205 9.98 18.26 3.95
C PRO A 205 10.48 19.12 2.79
N LEU A 206 9.62 20.02 2.31
CA LEU A 206 9.89 21.01 1.27
C LEU A 206 9.48 22.40 1.78
N GLN A 207 10.09 23.45 1.21
CA GLN A 207 9.71 24.86 1.47
C GLN A 207 9.55 25.17 2.96
N GLU A 208 10.62 24.99 3.75
CA GLU A 208 10.60 25.23 5.21
C GLU A 208 9.53 24.39 5.95
N ASN A 209 9.31 23.15 5.50
CA ASN A 209 8.30 22.22 6.03
C ASN A 209 6.84 22.69 5.86
N THR A 210 6.55 23.56 4.89
CA THR A 210 5.16 23.92 4.53
C THR A 210 4.55 22.98 3.50
N GLN A 211 5.39 22.20 2.82
CA GLN A 211 5.00 21.19 1.84
C GLN A 211 5.73 19.88 2.11
N THR A 212 5.17 18.78 1.62
CA THR A 212 5.76 17.44 1.74
C THR A 212 5.83 16.78 0.37
N GLU A 213 7.02 16.32 -0.03
CA GLU A 213 7.14 15.34 -1.10
C GLU A 213 6.91 13.94 -0.52
N LEU A 214 5.78 13.33 -0.87
CA LEU A 214 5.45 11.97 -0.48
C LEU A 214 5.88 11.01 -1.59
N THR A 215 6.71 10.04 -1.24
CA THR A 215 7.04 8.90 -2.11
C THR A 215 6.67 7.60 -1.42
N ILE A 216 5.69 6.87 -1.96
CA ILE A 216 5.32 5.53 -1.49
C ILE A 216 5.80 4.52 -2.51
N MET A 217 6.65 3.60 -2.08
CA MET A 217 7.07 2.45 -2.86
C MET A 217 6.44 1.20 -2.28
N CYS A 218 5.87 0.33 -3.11
CA CYS A 218 5.24 -0.89 -2.65
C CYS A 218 5.37 -2.06 -3.63
N ARG A 219 5.21 -3.27 -3.09
CA ARG A 219 4.94 -4.51 -3.83
C ARG A 219 3.71 -5.15 -3.23
N ILE A 220 2.75 -5.46 -4.09
CA ILE A 220 1.47 -6.04 -3.68
C ILE A 220 1.22 -7.30 -4.48
N ASP A 221 0.92 -8.39 -3.78
CA ASP A 221 0.45 -9.64 -4.37
C ASP A 221 -0.89 -9.99 -3.72
N LEU A 222 -1.95 -10.01 -4.54
CA LEU A 222 -3.31 -10.22 -4.08
C LEU A 222 -3.71 -11.71 -4.06
N ASN A 223 -2.74 -12.63 -4.27
CA ASN A 223 -3.01 -14.02 -4.62
C ASN A 223 -2.13 -15.07 -3.90
N ASP A 224 -1.90 -14.92 -2.60
CA ASP A 224 -1.26 -16.00 -1.82
C ASP A 224 -2.16 -17.25 -1.82
N SER A 225 -3.16 -17.29 -0.94
CA SER A 225 -4.13 -18.40 -0.80
C SER A 225 -5.19 -18.03 0.25
N ALA A 226 -6.32 -18.73 0.32
CA ALA A 226 -7.26 -18.72 1.44
C ALA A 226 -7.01 -19.95 2.36
N GLU A 227 -7.79 -20.09 3.44
CA GLU A 227 -7.66 -21.19 4.42
C GLU A 227 -7.84 -22.58 3.80
N ASP A 228 -8.77 -22.71 2.87
CA ASP A 228 -9.07 -23.94 2.14
C ASP A 228 -8.15 -24.15 0.92
N GLY A 229 -7.09 -23.35 0.78
CA GLY A 229 -6.20 -23.34 -0.38
C GLY A 229 -6.83 -22.73 -1.64
N THR A 230 -8.09 -22.27 -1.59
CA THR A 230 -8.75 -21.61 -2.71
C THR A 230 -8.45 -20.10 -2.73
N GLY A 231 -8.84 -19.40 -3.80
CA GLY A 231 -8.56 -17.98 -3.96
C GLY A 231 -7.25 -17.70 -4.70
N GLY A 232 -6.91 -16.42 -4.83
CA GLY A 232 -5.75 -16.02 -5.62
C GLY A 232 -5.98 -16.04 -7.14
N PHE A 233 -7.20 -15.77 -7.58
CA PHE A 233 -7.58 -15.74 -9.00
C PHE A 233 -7.54 -14.34 -9.62
N ILE A 234 -7.01 -13.31 -8.94
CA ILE A 234 -6.82 -12.02 -9.61
C ILE A 234 -5.67 -12.19 -10.58
N PRO A 235 -5.89 -12.06 -11.90
CA PRO A 235 -4.76 -12.08 -12.80
C PRO A 235 -3.87 -10.87 -12.48
N MET A 236 -2.63 -11.09 -12.05
CA MET A 236 -1.76 -9.98 -11.63
C MET A 236 -1.49 -8.97 -12.76
N TRP A 237 -1.61 -9.39 -14.02
CA TRP A 237 -1.59 -8.47 -15.17
C TRP A 237 -2.71 -7.42 -15.09
N LEU A 238 -3.88 -7.76 -14.53
CA LEU A 238 -4.99 -6.82 -14.34
C LEU A 238 -4.63 -5.77 -13.29
N TYR A 239 -3.99 -6.18 -12.19
CA TYR A 239 -3.44 -5.25 -11.21
C TYR A 239 -2.40 -4.32 -11.86
N VAL A 240 -1.42 -4.87 -12.57
CA VAL A 240 -0.36 -4.08 -13.23
C VAL A 240 -0.93 -3.07 -14.24
N LYS A 241 -1.96 -3.44 -15.01
CA LYS A 241 -2.62 -2.52 -15.95
C LYS A 241 -3.41 -1.40 -15.27
N THR A 242 -3.89 -1.61 -14.05
CA THR A 242 -4.79 -0.68 -13.37
C THR A 242 -4.08 0.18 -12.32
N ILE A 243 -2.98 -0.31 -11.75
CA ILE A 243 -2.30 0.33 -10.61
C ILE A 243 -1.81 1.76 -10.91
N GLY A 244 -1.43 2.06 -12.16
CA GLY A 244 -1.07 3.43 -12.55
C GLY A 244 -2.19 4.43 -12.23
N LYS A 245 -3.40 4.16 -12.74
CA LYS A 245 -4.56 5.05 -12.53
C LYS A 245 -5.10 4.97 -11.11
N THR A 246 -5.25 3.76 -10.55
CA THR A 246 -5.83 3.60 -9.21
C THR A 246 -4.89 4.12 -8.12
N GLY A 247 -3.59 3.89 -8.24
CA GLY A 247 -2.57 4.40 -7.33
C GLY A 247 -2.53 5.92 -7.33
N ALA A 248 -2.50 6.54 -8.53
CA ALA A 248 -2.54 8.00 -8.65
C ALA A 248 -3.82 8.57 -8.01
N GLN A 249 -4.97 7.96 -8.27
CA GLN A 249 -6.24 8.40 -7.70
C GLN A 249 -6.25 8.31 -6.17
N SER A 250 -5.65 7.28 -5.58
CA SER A 250 -5.52 7.17 -4.12
C SER A 250 -4.69 8.31 -3.54
N VAL A 251 -3.51 8.58 -4.11
CA VAL A 251 -2.62 9.67 -3.65
C VAL A 251 -3.26 11.05 -3.86
N ILE A 252 -3.93 11.29 -4.99
CA ILE A 252 -4.68 12.52 -5.24
C ILE A 252 -5.79 12.70 -4.20
N ARG A 253 -6.54 11.64 -3.86
CA ARG A 253 -7.60 11.72 -2.84
C ARG A 253 -7.05 12.03 -1.47
N MET A 254 -5.93 11.42 -1.09
CA MET A 254 -5.22 11.76 0.15
C MET A 254 -4.85 13.25 0.17
N ARG A 255 -4.25 13.76 -0.91
CA ARG A 255 -3.87 15.17 -1.02
C ARG A 255 -5.07 16.10 -0.88
N ASN A 256 -6.17 15.78 -1.56
CA ASN A 256 -7.38 16.59 -1.53
C ASN A 256 -8.05 16.57 -0.14
N ALA A 257 -8.01 15.43 0.56
CA ALA A 257 -8.49 15.33 1.93
C ALA A 257 -7.67 16.20 2.89
N LEU A 258 -6.33 16.18 2.77
CA LEU A 258 -5.43 17.02 3.57
C LEU A 258 -5.63 18.52 3.27
N LEU A 259 -5.80 18.88 2.00
CA LEU A 259 -6.13 20.24 1.60
C LEU A 259 -7.45 20.73 2.21
N GLN A 260 -8.49 19.89 2.16
CA GLN A 260 -9.78 20.23 2.75
C GLN A 260 -9.68 20.42 4.28
N GLU A 261 -8.91 19.56 4.96
CA GLU A 261 -8.66 19.67 6.40
C GLU A 261 -7.90 20.96 6.74
N LYS A 262 -6.91 21.34 5.93
CA LYS A 262 -6.18 22.61 6.07
C LYS A 262 -7.11 23.82 5.93
N CYS A 263 -7.87 23.92 4.84
CA CYS A 263 -8.80 25.03 4.62
C CYS A 263 -9.80 25.17 5.78
N ASN A 264 -10.35 24.05 6.26
CA ASN A 264 -11.27 24.07 7.40
C ASN A 264 -10.64 24.60 8.70
N ARG A 265 -9.33 24.48 8.90
CA ARG A 265 -8.64 25.04 10.07
C ARG A 265 -8.40 26.53 9.89
N ASP A 266 -7.99 26.95 8.70
CA ASP A 266 -7.73 28.37 8.39
C ASP A 266 -9.03 29.19 8.49
N ASP A 267 -10.17 28.63 8.06
CA ASP A 267 -11.50 29.24 8.22
C ASP A 267 -11.91 29.36 9.70
N LYS A 268 -11.57 28.38 10.54
CA LYS A 268 -11.85 28.43 11.98
C LYS A 268 -10.97 29.42 12.72
N GLN A 269 -9.73 29.62 12.28
CA GLN A 269 -8.82 30.60 12.88
C GLN A 269 -9.16 32.02 12.46
N SER A 270 -9.69 32.24 11.25
CA SER A 270 -10.12 33.56 10.78
C SER A 270 -11.48 33.99 11.34
N SER A 271 -12.25 33.08 11.92
CA SER A 271 -13.55 33.35 12.57
C SER A 271 -13.50 33.42 14.09
N ALA A 272 -12.33 33.19 14.70
CA ALA A 272 -12.06 33.32 16.14
C ALA A 272 -11.38 34.65 16.45
#